data_AF-R0LZC7-F1
#
_entry.id   AF-R0LZC7-F1
#
_cell.length_a   1.000
_cell.length_b   1.000
_cell.length_c   1.000
_cell.angle_alpha   90.00
_cell.angle_beta   90.00
_cell.angle_gamma   90.00
#
_symmetry.space_group_name_H-M   'P 1'
#
loop_
_entity.id
_entity.type
_entity.pdbx_description
1 polymer ?
#
loop_
_entity_poly.entity_id
_entity_poly.type
_entity_poly.pdbx_seq_one_letter_code
_entity_poly.pdbx_strand_id
1 'polypeptide(L)'
;MDSLEKNIKHGVTGPISMKETTDEDQKKDKEMDMYLRACGFFEDESMGQTRERVLGRLNHLLKEFVFAMAEKRKIVSDGKNIYGGKIFTFGSYRLGVHSKGADIDVLCIVPKHVTRKDFFVNFYFMLEKEKDIKDLTKIEEAYVPLIKLKIQDIP
;
A
#
# COMPACT_ATOMS: atom_id res chain seq x y z
N MET A 1 -26.56 -7.35 38.82
CA MET A 1 -25.24 -6.82 38.39
C MET A 1 -25.11 -7.17 36.93
N ASP A 2 -25.24 -6.15 36.09
CA ASP A 2 -25.32 -6.21 34.64
C ASP A 2 -24.16 -6.99 34.02
N SER A 3 -24.48 -8.05 33.28
CA SER A 3 -23.62 -8.49 32.18
C SER A 3 -24.17 -7.85 30.92
N LEU A 4 -23.58 -6.73 30.51
CA LEU A 4 -23.83 -6.14 29.19
C LEU A 4 -23.56 -7.23 28.15
N GLU A 5 -24.60 -7.80 27.55
CA GLU A 5 -24.48 -8.60 26.33
C GLU A 5 -23.79 -7.71 25.29
N LYS A 6 -22.54 -8.06 24.97
CA LYS A 6 -21.79 -7.43 23.89
C LYS A 6 -22.64 -7.54 22.63
N ASN A 7 -23.13 -6.40 22.16
CA ASN A 7 -23.80 -6.30 20.88
C ASN A 7 -22.72 -6.47 19.78
N ILE A 8 -22.31 -7.72 19.51
CA ILE A 8 -21.33 -8.06 18.47
C ILE A 8 -22.04 -7.97 17.12
N LYS A 9 -22.38 -6.75 16.71
CA LYS A 9 -22.96 -6.50 15.40
C LYS A 9 -21.86 -6.01 14.46
N HIS A 10 -21.31 -6.94 13.68
CA HIS A 10 -20.54 -6.62 12.49
C HIS A 10 -21.46 -6.71 11.27
N GLY A 11 -21.87 -5.56 10.72
CA GLY A 11 -22.77 -5.49 9.57
C GLY A 11 -24.12 -4.83 9.88
N VAL A 12 -25.03 -4.79 8.89
CA VAL A 12 -26.34 -4.14 8.99
C VAL A 12 -27.44 -5.06 9.54
N THR A 13 -27.33 -6.36 9.28
CA THR A 13 -28.16 -7.42 9.86
C THR A 13 -27.30 -8.23 10.84
N GLY A 14 -27.90 -8.79 11.89
CA GLY A 14 -27.18 -9.67 12.82
C GLY A 14 -26.64 -10.95 12.14
N PRO A 15 -25.88 -11.77 12.88
CA PRO A 15 -25.31 -13.01 12.35
C PRO A 15 -26.40 -14.03 12.00
N ILE A 16 -26.17 -14.82 10.94
CA ILE A 16 -27.07 -15.93 10.56
C ILE A 16 -26.95 -17.09 11.56
N SER A 17 -25.75 -17.32 12.08
CA SER A 17 -25.44 -18.37 13.04
C SER A 17 -24.35 -17.91 13.99
N MET A 18 -24.47 -18.30 15.26
CA MET A 18 -23.43 -18.14 16.29
C MET A 18 -22.72 -19.46 16.59
N LYS A 19 -22.91 -20.50 15.76
CA LYS A 19 -22.29 -21.80 15.94
C LYS A 19 -20.78 -21.70 15.74
N GLU A 20 -20.02 -22.21 16.69
CA GLU A 20 -18.55 -22.27 16.63
C GLU A 20 -18.05 -23.42 15.73
N THR A 21 -16.79 -23.31 15.32
CA THR A 21 -16.07 -24.26 14.47
C THR A 21 -15.94 -25.64 15.15
N THR A 22 -16.20 -26.72 14.42
CA THR A 22 -16.02 -28.10 14.91
C THR A 22 -14.60 -28.63 14.66
N ASP A 23 -14.24 -29.74 15.28
CA ASP A 23 -12.94 -30.41 15.04
C ASP A 23 -12.77 -30.84 13.57
N GLU A 24 -13.86 -31.23 12.89
CA GLU A 24 -13.83 -31.57 11.47
C GLU A 24 -13.55 -30.33 10.60
N ASP A 25 -14.14 -29.19 10.94
CA ASP A 25 -13.91 -27.93 10.24
C ASP A 25 -12.45 -27.47 10.39
N GLN A 26 -11.87 -27.60 11.60
CA GLN A 26 -10.46 -27.29 11.85
C GLN A 26 -9.51 -28.20 11.05
N LYS A 27 -9.90 -29.47 10.86
CA LYS A 27 -9.13 -30.39 10.03
C LYS A 27 -9.13 -29.95 8.56
N LYS A 28 -10.29 -29.56 8.04
CA LYS A 28 -10.43 -29.05 6.66
C LYS A 28 -9.69 -27.73 6.45
N ASP A 29 -9.70 -26.84 7.44
CA ASP A 29 -8.94 -25.58 7.40
C ASP A 29 -7.43 -25.82 7.24
N LYS A 30 -6.87 -26.80 7.98
CA LYS A 30 -5.47 -27.22 7.83
C LYS A 30 -5.17 -27.81 6.46
N GLU A 31 -6.06 -28.66 5.94
CA GLU A 31 -5.92 -29.24 4.60
C GLU A 31 -5.92 -28.14 3.52
N MET A 32 -6.75 -27.11 3.68
CA MET A 32 -6.79 -25.95 2.79
C MET A 32 -5.49 -25.13 2.87
N ASP A 33 -4.98 -24.81 4.06
CA ASP A 33 -3.70 -24.08 4.21
C ASP A 33 -2.54 -24.86 3.58
N MET A 34 -2.46 -26.17 3.80
CA MET A 34 -1.46 -27.03 3.17
C MET A 34 -1.53 -26.99 1.64
N TYR A 35 -2.73 -27.03 1.08
CA TYR A 35 -2.94 -26.93 -0.36
C TYR A 35 -2.49 -25.56 -0.91
N LEU A 36 -2.87 -24.45 -0.26
CA LEU A 36 -2.46 -23.11 -0.68
C LEU A 36 -0.94 -22.92 -0.65
N ARG A 37 -0.27 -23.48 0.35
CA ARG A 37 1.20 -23.50 0.42
C ARG A 37 1.81 -24.33 -0.71
N ALA A 38 1.26 -25.51 -1.00
CA ALA A 38 1.72 -26.37 -2.09
C ALA A 38 1.55 -25.70 -3.47
N CYS A 39 0.51 -24.87 -3.64
CA CYS A 39 0.32 -24.05 -4.84
C CYS A 39 1.26 -22.84 -4.92
N GLY A 40 2.06 -22.55 -3.89
CA GLY A 40 2.95 -21.39 -3.84
C GLY A 40 2.20 -20.06 -3.73
N PHE A 41 1.01 -20.06 -3.11
CA PHE A 41 0.19 -18.85 -2.98
C PHE A 41 0.87 -17.78 -2.11
N PHE A 42 1.41 -18.20 -0.96
CA PHE A 42 2.03 -17.31 0.01
C PHE A 42 3.42 -16.86 -0.44
N GLU A 43 3.70 -15.60 -0.20
CA GLU A 43 5.01 -15.00 -0.48
C GLU A 43 6.05 -15.40 0.59
N ASP A 44 7.31 -15.52 0.16
CA ASP A 44 8.45 -15.83 1.03
C ASP A 44 8.81 -14.61 1.90
N GLU A 45 9.33 -14.83 3.11
CA GLU A 45 9.67 -13.74 4.05
C GLU A 45 10.65 -12.72 3.44
N SER A 46 11.63 -13.19 2.66
CA SER A 46 12.61 -12.33 1.98
C SER A 46 11.98 -11.39 0.93
N MET A 47 10.90 -11.85 0.28
CA MET A 47 10.13 -11.04 -0.65
C MET A 47 9.31 -9.99 0.11
N GLY A 48 8.69 -10.38 1.24
CA GLY A 48 8.01 -9.45 2.13
C GLY A 48 8.94 -8.31 2.61
N GLN A 49 10.15 -8.64 3.07
CA GLN A 49 11.18 -7.66 3.45
C GLN A 49 11.59 -6.76 2.28
N THR A 50 11.61 -7.29 1.05
CA THR A 50 11.90 -6.51 -0.15
C THR A 50 10.79 -5.49 -0.44
N ARG A 51 9.52 -5.89 -0.32
CA ARG A 51 8.38 -4.97 -0.44
C ARG A 51 8.42 -3.85 0.60
N GLU A 52 8.77 -4.16 1.84
CA GLU A 52 8.92 -3.15 2.90
C GLU A 52 10.03 -2.13 2.57
N ARG A 53 11.18 -2.61 2.07
CA ARG A 53 12.26 -1.73 1.62
C ARG A 53 11.85 -0.84 0.45
N VAL A 54 11.13 -1.39 -0.53
CA VAL A 54 10.58 -0.65 -1.67
C VAL A 54 9.62 0.45 -1.19
N LEU A 55 8.71 0.15 -0.27
CA LEU A 55 7.81 1.13 0.33
C LEU A 55 8.56 2.22 1.10
N GLY A 56 9.60 1.84 1.86
CA GLY A 56 10.48 2.79 2.54
C GLY A 56 11.17 3.75 1.56
N ARG A 57 11.70 3.22 0.45
CA ARG A 57 12.33 4.01 -0.63
C ARG A 57 11.33 4.95 -1.30
N LEU A 58 10.16 4.46 -1.68
CA LEU A 58 9.12 5.27 -2.32
C LEU A 58 8.62 6.39 -1.39
N ASN A 59 8.45 6.10 -0.09
CA ASN A 59 8.07 7.11 0.89
C ASN A 59 9.14 8.20 1.07
N HIS A 60 10.42 7.82 1.00
CA HIS A 60 11.52 8.78 1.04
C HIS A 60 11.50 9.70 -0.19
N LEU A 61 11.40 9.13 -1.39
CA LEU A 61 11.29 9.90 -2.64
C LEU A 61 10.09 10.85 -2.60
N LEU A 62 8.92 10.39 -2.15
CA LEU A 62 7.74 11.25 -2.02
C LEU A 62 8.01 12.48 -1.13
N LYS A 63 8.71 12.28 0.00
CA LYS A 63 9.06 13.39 0.92
C LYS A 63 10.03 14.38 0.29
N GLU A 64 11.04 13.88 -0.45
CA GLU A 64 11.96 14.74 -1.19
C GLU A 64 11.23 15.57 -2.25
N PHE A 65 10.28 14.96 -2.97
CA PHE A 65 9.43 15.68 -3.92
C PHE A 65 8.58 16.75 -3.26
N VAL A 66 7.92 16.44 -2.14
CA VAL A 66 7.10 17.42 -1.40
C VAL A 66 7.97 18.59 -0.92
N PHE A 67 9.16 18.31 -0.41
CA PHE A 67 10.12 19.35 -0.03
C PHE A 67 10.52 20.24 -1.22
N ALA A 68 10.89 19.64 -2.35
CA ALA A 68 11.27 20.39 -3.55
C ALA A 68 10.12 21.28 -4.08
N MET A 69 8.86 20.83 -3.96
CA MET A 69 7.70 21.64 -4.34
C MET A 69 7.47 22.82 -3.39
N ALA A 70 7.75 22.64 -2.10
CA ALA A 70 7.70 23.74 -1.14
C ALA A 70 8.77 24.80 -1.42
N GLU A 71 10.01 24.37 -1.69
CA GLU A 71 11.12 25.27 -2.07
C GLU A 71 10.80 26.06 -3.35
N LYS A 72 10.31 25.37 -4.40
CA LYS A 72 9.92 25.99 -5.67
C LYS A 72 8.85 27.09 -5.48
N ARG A 73 8.00 26.94 -4.46
CA ARG A 73 6.93 27.88 -4.12
C ARG A 73 7.34 28.90 -3.04
N LYS A 74 8.60 28.90 -2.60
CA LYS A 74 9.15 29.78 -1.55
C LYS A 74 8.32 29.75 -0.25
N ILE A 75 7.80 28.57 0.09
CA ILE A 75 7.13 28.38 1.37
C ILE A 75 8.21 28.37 2.46
N VAL A 76 8.13 29.32 3.39
CA VAL A 76 9.08 29.42 4.50
C VAL A 76 8.83 28.28 5.47
N SER A 77 9.88 27.55 5.86
CA SER A 77 9.82 26.66 7.01
C SER A 77 11.19 26.53 7.67
N ASP A 78 11.18 26.10 8.93
CA ASP A 78 12.38 25.85 9.74
C ASP A 78 13.06 24.49 9.44
N GLY A 79 12.73 23.79 8.33
CA GLY A 79 13.43 22.56 7.96
C GLY A 79 12.71 21.58 7.01
N LYS A 80 13.46 20.58 6.51
CA LYS A 80 12.98 19.57 5.53
C LYS A 80 11.81 18.71 6.01
N ASN A 81 11.77 18.35 7.29
CA ASN A 81 10.79 17.40 7.84
C ASN A 81 9.38 17.96 8.04
N ILE A 82 9.17 19.26 7.86
CA ILE A 82 7.93 19.95 8.25
C ILE A 82 6.87 19.86 7.14
N TYR A 83 7.27 19.69 5.88
CA TYR A 83 6.35 19.70 4.74
C TYR A 83 5.54 18.40 4.58
N GLY A 84 5.88 17.34 5.32
CA GLY A 84 5.08 16.11 5.36
C GLY A 84 5.26 15.23 4.12
N GLY A 85 4.14 14.71 3.59
CA GLY A 85 4.13 13.65 2.59
C GLY A 85 4.14 12.26 3.22
N LYS A 86 3.19 11.42 2.82
CA LYS A 86 3.09 10.04 3.31
C LYS A 86 2.44 9.13 2.28
N ILE A 87 2.98 7.93 2.14
CA ILE A 87 2.33 6.86 1.37
C ILE A 87 1.39 6.04 2.26
N PHE A 88 0.32 5.53 1.66
CA PHE A 88 -0.57 4.54 2.25
C PHE A 88 -0.77 3.40 1.27
N THR A 89 -0.62 2.17 1.75
CA THR A 89 -0.98 1.00 0.96
C THR A 89 -2.47 0.73 1.06
N PHE A 90 -3.06 0.25 -0.03
CA PHE A 90 -4.42 -0.29 -0.06
C PHE A 90 -4.41 -1.61 -0.84
N GLY A 91 -5.59 -2.12 -1.20
CA GLY A 91 -5.70 -3.36 -1.98
C GLY A 91 -5.24 -4.62 -1.24
N SER A 92 -4.92 -5.65 -2.01
CA SER A 92 -4.59 -7.00 -1.51
C SER A 92 -3.35 -7.02 -0.61
N TYR A 93 -2.33 -6.22 -0.95
CA TYR A 93 -1.12 -6.08 -0.14
C TYR A 93 -1.45 -5.57 1.26
N ARG A 94 -2.26 -4.51 1.36
CA ARG A 94 -2.66 -3.94 2.66
C ARG A 94 -3.47 -4.91 3.52
N LEU A 95 -4.26 -5.77 2.89
CA LEU A 95 -5.08 -6.78 3.57
C LEU A 95 -4.29 -8.04 3.97
N GLY A 96 -3.04 -8.20 3.51
CA GLY A 96 -2.22 -9.38 3.80
C GLY A 96 -2.63 -10.64 3.01
N VAL A 97 -3.38 -10.47 1.91
CA VAL A 97 -3.90 -11.58 1.08
C VAL A 97 -3.37 -11.55 -0.35
N HIS A 98 -2.28 -10.81 -0.59
CA HIS A 98 -1.63 -10.74 -1.89
C HIS A 98 -0.90 -12.06 -2.19
N SER A 99 -1.00 -12.52 -3.44
CA SER A 99 -0.25 -13.68 -3.91
C SER A 99 1.19 -13.31 -4.24
N LYS A 100 2.06 -14.32 -4.34
CA LYS A 100 3.42 -14.16 -4.88
C LYS A 100 3.38 -13.45 -6.25
N GLY A 101 4.19 -12.40 -6.39
CA GLY A 101 4.28 -11.60 -7.62
C GLY A 101 3.17 -10.58 -7.84
N ALA A 102 2.23 -10.42 -6.90
CA ALA A 102 1.25 -9.34 -6.94
C ALA A 102 1.93 -7.96 -6.85
N ASP A 103 1.26 -6.92 -7.34
CA ASP A 103 1.67 -5.52 -7.23
C ASP A 103 1.40 -4.93 -5.84
N ILE A 104 1.90 -3.71 -5.61
CA ILE A 104 1.55 -2.92 -4.43
C ILE A 104 0.77 -1.66 -4.82
N ASP A 105 -0.49 -1.62 -4.41
CA ASP A 105 -1.31 -0.42 -4.51
C ASP A 105 -0.88 0.64 -3.49
N VAL A 106 -0.38 1.78 -3.97
CA VAL A 106 0.11 2.88 -3.13
C VAL A 106 -0.60 4.20 -3.45
N LEU A 107 -1.17 4.83 -2.41
CA LEU A 107 -1.71 6.18 -2.45
C LEU A 107 -0.71 7.17 -1.84
N CYS A 108 -0.33 8.19 -2.61
CA CYS A 108 0.49 9.30 -2.12
C CYS A 108 -0.37 10.42 -1.55
N ILE A 109 -0.22 10.72 -0.27
CA ILE A 109 -0.86 11.86 0.40
C ILE A 109 0.13 13.00 0.51
N VAL A 110 -0.23 14.15 -0.06
CA VAL A 110 0.62 15.34 -0.15
C VAL A 110 -0.13 16.59 0.35
N PRO A 111 0.58 17.63 0.80
CA PRO A 111 -0.05 18.88 1.25
C PRO A 111 -0.73 19.65 0.11
N LYS A 112 -1.62 20.58 0.46
CA LYS A 112 -2.41 21.41 -0.47
C LYS A 112 -1.59 22.15 -1.55
N HIS A 113 -0.34 22.50 -1.27
CA HIS A 113 0.51 23.22 -2.23
C HIS A 113 1.07 22.32 -3.34
N VAL A 114 0.96 21.00 -3.22
CA VAL A 114 1.38 20.03 -4.24
C VAL A 114 0.16 19.66 -5.08
N THR A 115 0.23 19.90 -6.38
CA THR A 115 -0.88 19.63 -7.31
C THR A 115 -0.74 18.28 -8.00
N ARG A 116 -1.81 17.78 -8.62
CA ARG A 116 -1.75 16.59 -9.50
C ARG A 116 -0.78 16.80 -10.67
N LYS A 117 -0.75 18.00 -11.25
CA LYS A 117 0.23 18.36 -12.28
C LYS A 117 1.67 18.25 -11.74
N ASP A 118 1.90 18.65 -10.50
CA ASP A 118 3.22 18.52 -9.89
C ASP A 118 3.65 17.05 -9.74
N PHE A 119 2.70 16.17 -9.41
CA PHE A 119 2.90 14.72 -9.33
C PHE A 119 3.24 14.11 -10.71
N PHE A 120 2.45 14.39 -11.74
CA PHE A 120 2.67 13.78 -13.07
C PHE A 120 3.81 14.41 -13.89
N VAL A 121 4.36 15.54 -13.45
CA VAL A 121 5.49 16.21 -14.11
C VAL A 121 6.75 16.13 -13.26
N ASN A 122 6.77 16.78 -12.09
CA ASN A 122 8.02 16.87 -11.31
C ASN A 122 8.31 15.57 -10.56
N PHE A 123 7.31 14.92 -9.95
CA PHE A 123 7.56 13.63 -9.27
C PHE A 123 7.88 12.53 -10.28
N TYR A 124 7.16 12.46 -11.40
CA TYR A 124 7.49 11.55 -12.51
C TYR A 124 8.94 11.73 -12.97
N PHE A 125 9.39 12.96 -13.26
CA PHE A 125 10.76 13.22 -13.69
C PHE A 125 11.81 12.91 -12.60
N MET A 126 11.44 13.05 -11.33
CA MET A 126 12.31 12.66 -10.23
C MET A 126 12.46 11.14 -10.16
N LEU A 127 11.36 10.40 -10.30
CA LEU A 127 11.35 8.92 -10.37
C LEU A 127 12.14 8.41 -11.59
N GLU A 128 12.05 9.08 -12.74
CA GLU A 128 12.76 8.70 -13.97
C GLU A 128 14.29 8.75 -13.84
N LYS A 129 14.81 9.57 -12.91
CA LYS A 129 16.25 9.69 -12.66
C LYS A 129 16.82 8.62 -11.74
N GLU A 130 15.95 7.89 -11.04
CA GLU A 130 16.34 6.86 -10.10
C GLU A 130 16.72 5.56 -10.84
N LYS A 131 17.94 5.09 -10.63
CA LYS A 131 18.49 3.94 -11.38
C LYS A 131 17.79 2.61 -11.06
N ASP A 132 17.16 2.51 -9.90
CA ASP A 132 16.46 1.32 -9.40
C ASP A 132 14.98 1.29 -9.82
N ILE A 133 14.47 2.36 -10.41
CA ILE A 133 13.11 2.43 -10.98
C ILE A 133 13.14 2.00 -12.45
N LYS A 134 12.27 1.04 -12.80
CA LYS A 134 12.07 0.51 -14.15
C LYS A 134 10.60 0.62 -14.54
N ASP A 135 10.32 0.40 -15.82
CA ASP A 135 8.96 0.32 -16.39
C ASP A 135 8.05 1.51 -16.02
N LEU A 136 8.66 2.69 -15.82
CA LEU A 136 7.97 3.89 -15.37
C LEU A 136 7.02 4.40 -16.48
N THR A 137 5.73 4.47 -16.15
CA THR A 137 4.67 4.93 -17.06
C THR A 137 3.65 5.74 -16.28
N LYS A 138 3.11 6.81 -16.86
CA LYS A 138 2.01 7.58 -16.28
C LYS A 138 0.74 7.49 -17.11
N ILE A 139 -0.41 7.42 -16.43
CA ILE A 139 -1.74 7.34 -17.04
C ILE A 139 -2.60 8.43 -16.40
N GLU A 140 -2.68 9.58 -17.08
CA GLU A 140 -3.38 10.77 -16.57
C GLU A 140 -4.89 10.76 -16.87
N GLU A 141 -5.30 10.09 -17.96
CA GLU A 141 -6.69 10.10 -18.47
C GLU A 141 -7.60 9.00 -17.88
N ALA A 142 -7.12 8.24 -16.89
CA ALA A 142 -7.91 7.22 -16.21
C ALA A 142 -8.88 7.84 -15.20
N TYR A 143 -9.92 7.07 -14.80
CA TYR A 143 -10.85 7.49 -13.74
C TYR A 143 -10.11 7.84 -12.42
N VAL A 144 -9.10 7.04 -12.08
CA VAL A 144 -8.10 7.37 -11.05
C VAL A 144 -6.74 7.47 -11.74
N PRO A 145 -6.22 8.69 -11.96
CA PRO A 145 -4.91 8.90 -12.57
C PRO A 145 -3.80 8.27 -11.73
N LEU A 146 -2.81 7.63 -12.37
CA LEU A 146 -1.76 6.89 -11.67
C LEU A 146 -0.41 6.87 -12.40
N ILE A 147 0.64 6.55 -11.65
CA ILE A 147 1.97 6.20 -12.18
C ILE A 147 2.20 4.72 -11.88
N LYS A 148 2.60 3.95 -12.89
CA LYS A 148 3.08 2.57 -12.77
C LYS A 148 4.60 2.58 -12.85
N LEU A 149 5.26 1.73 -12.06
CA LEU A 149 6.71 1.61 -12.03
C LEU A 149 7.08 0.27 -11.41
N LYS A 150 8.36 -0.08 -11.47
CA LYS A 150 8.91 -1.27 -10.81
C LYS A 150 10.16 -0.89 -10.01
N ILE A 151 10.26 -1.30 -8.75
CA ILE A 151 11.45 -1.07 -7.89
C ILE A 151 11.92 -2.43 -7.38
N GLN A 152 13.18 -2.78 -7.61
CA GLN A 152 13.74 -4.09 -7.19
C GLN A 152 12.87 -5.28 -7.63
N ASP A 153 12.33 -5.20 -8.85
CA ASP A 153 11.42 -6.17 -9.42
C ASP A 153 10.04 -6.33 -8.73
N ILE A 154 9.70 -5.44 -7.79
CA ILE A 154 8.35 -5.30 -7.23
C ILE A 154 7.55 -4.31 -8.09
N PRO A 155 6.39 -4.73 -8.65
CA PRO A 155 5.46 -3.86 -9.35
C PRO A 155 4.68 -2.93 -8.40
#